data_AF-A0ABD1L549-F1
#
_entry.id   AF-A0ABD1L549-F1
#
_cell.length_a   1.000
_cell.length_b   1.000
_cell.length_c   1.000
_cell.angle_alpha   90.00
_cell.angle_beta   90.00
_cell.angle_gamma   90.00
#
_symmetry.space_group_name_H-M   'P 1'
#
loop_
_entity.id
_entity.type
_entity.pdbx_description
1 polymer ?
#
loop_
_entity_poly.entity_id
_entity_poly.type
_entity_poly.pdbx_seq_one_letter_code
_entity_poly.pdbx_strand_id
1 'polypeptide(L)'
;MQSYAVIEGDDALEKVDSISHEIKFEATEKGGCKTKNVSKYKPKPGVDVKEEDFKAAREEGLALLKVVDAYLVANPEAYASSGLIYREPKLYIIT
;
A
#
# COMPACT_ATOMS: atom_id res chain seq x y z
N MET A 1 8.86 6.70 0.63
CA MET A 1 7.82 6.43 -0.40
C MET A 1 7.93 4.96 -0.67
N GLN A 2 6.92 4.18 -0.31
CA GLN A 2 7.02 2.72 -0.38
C GLN A 2 6.40 2.26 -1.69
N SER A 3 7.08 1.39 -2.40
CA SER A 3 6.59 0.77 -3.62
C SER A 3 6.53 -0.74 -3.47
N TYR A 4 5.55 -1.35 -4.12
CA TYR A 4 5.44 -2.80 -4.23
C TYR A 4 4.80 -3.17 -5.57
N ALA A 5 5.06 -4.40 -6.02
CA ALA A 5 4.45 -4.97 -7.20
C ALA A 5 3.51 -6.09 -6.79
N VAL A 6 2.42 -6.25 -7.54
CA VAL A 6 1.55 -7.43 -7.44
C VAL A 6 2.10 -8.46 -8.43
N ILE A 7 2.60 -9.57 -7.91
CA ILE A 7 3.24 -10.62 -8.70
C ILE A 7 2.26 -11.72 -9.12
N GLU A 8 1.19 -11.93 -8.35
CA GLU A 8 0.13 -12.93 -8.55
C GLU A 8 -1.19 -12.41 -7.96
N GLY A 9 -2.34 -12.97 -8.38
CA GLY A 9 -3.66 -12.54 -7.93
C GLY A 9 -4.79 -13.00 -8.87
N ASP A 10 -5.92 -12.32 -8.83
CA ASP A 10 -7.17 -12.70 -9.49
C ASP A 10 -7.19 -12.39 -11.01
N ASP A 11 -8.35 -12.61 -11.63
CA ASP A 11 -8.62 -12.40 -13.06
C ASP A 11 -8.22 -10.98 -13.55
N ALA A 12 -8.13 -9.99 -12.67
CA ALA A 12 -7.70 -8.63 -13.05
C ALA A 12 -6.22 -8.58 -13.48
N LEU A 13 -5.37 -9.47 -12.94
CA LEU A 13 -3.98 -9.64 -13.40
C LEU A 13 -3.89 -10.32 -14.77
N GLU A 14 -4.93 -11.01 -15.24
CA GLU A 14 -4.91 -11.60 -16.58
C GLU A 14 -4.92 -10.55 -17.69
N LYS A 15 -5.37 -9.31 -17.40
CA LYS A 15 -5.45 -8.20 -18.36
C LYS A 15 -4.14 -7.40 -18.50
N VAL A 16 -3.22 -7.57 -17.56
CA VAL A 16 -2.01 -6.76 -17.42
C VAL A 16 -0.75 -7.62 -17.39
N ASP A 17 0.36 -7.09 -17.92
CA ASP A 17 1.70 -7.67 -17.75
C ASP A 17 2.24 -7.43 -16.33
N SER A 18 1.83 -6.32 -15.70
CA SER A 18 2.23 -5.99 -14.33
C SER A 18 1.33 -4.95 -13.68
N ILE A 19 1.30 -4.99 -12.34
CA ILE A 19 0.73 -3.96 -11.48
C ILE A 19 1.78 -3.53 -10.47
N SER A 20 1.99 -2.23 -10.33
CA SER A 20 2.81 -1.68 -9.25
C SER A 20 2.10 -0.53 -8.54
N HIS A 21 2.36 -0.41 -7.26
CA HIS A 21 1.79 0.63 -6.42
C HIS A 21 2.90 1.47 -5.80
N GLU A 22 2.65 2.77 -5.71
CA GLU A 22 3.47 3.73 -4.97
C GLU A 22 2.61 4.37 -3.89
N ILE A 23 3.00 4.18 -2.63
CA ILE A 23 2.32 4.73 -1.47
C ILE A 23 3.17 5.82 -0.82
N LYS A 24 2.52 6.95 -0.56
CA LYS A 24 3.04 8.06 0.21
C LYS A 24 2.10 8.39 1.36
N PHE A 25 2.68 8.51 2.54
CA PHE A 25 2.01 9.01 3.74
C PHE A 25 2.59 10.38 4.08
N GLU A 26 1.72 11.35 4.36
CA GLU A 26 2.10 12.70 4.76
C GLU A 26 1.43 13.00 6.09
N ALA A 27 2.21 13.30 7.14
CA ALA A 27 1.67 13.64 8.44
C ALA A 27 0.84 14.92 8.37
N THR A 28 -0.25 14.98 9.14
CA THR A 28 -1.12 16.15 9.25
C THR A 28 -0.94 16.86 10.58
N GLU A 29 -1.10 18.19 10.60
CA GLU A 29 -0.90 19.01 11.82
C GLU A 29 -1.80 18.60 13.00
N LYS A 30 -2.97 18.03 12.72
CA LYS A 30 -3.93 17.55 13.72
C LYS A 30 -3.63 16.13 14.24
N GLY A 31 -2.47 15.56 13.88
CA GLY A 31 -2.19 14.13 14.02
C GLY A 31 -2.80 13.32 12.87
N GLY A 32 -2.40 12.05 12.73
CA GLY A 32 -2.78 11.18 11.62
C GLY A 32 -1.96 11.44 10.35
N CYS A 33 -2.48 10.97 9.20
CA CYS A 33 -1.82 11.17 7.91
C CYS A 33 -2.79 11.29 6.73
N LYS A 34 -2.35 11.97 5.68
CA LYS A 34 -2.93 11.89 4.35
C LYS A 34 -2.18 10.81 3.56
N THR A 35 -2.91 9.85 3.03
CA THR A 35 -2.35 8.77 2.23
C THR A 35 -2.65 9.00 0.75
N LYS A 36 -1.63 8.86 -0.10
CA LYS A 36 -1.77 8.79 -1.56
C LYS A 36 -1.23 7.45 -2.03
N ASN A 37 -2.08 6.65 -2.67
CA ASN A 37 -1.70 5.44 -3.41
C ASN A 37 -1.82 5.74 -4.91
N VAL A 38 -0.79 5.40 -5.67
CA VAL A 38 -0.78 5.46 -7.13
C VAL A 38 -0.57 4.05 -7.66
N SER A 39 -1.58 3.51 -8.32
CA SER A 39 -1.50 2.23 -9.04
C SER A 39 -1.09 2.47 -10.48
N LYS A 40 -0.11 1.69 -10.97
CA LYS A 40 0.35 1.67 -12.35
C LYS A 40 0.04 0.30 -12.93
N TYR A 41 -0.72 0.30 -14.01
CA TYR A 41 -1.12 -0.91 -14.72
C TYR A 41 -0.41 -0.91 -16.06
N LYS A 42 0.23 -2.03 -16.41
CA LYS A 42 0.79 -2.24 -17.75
C LYS A 42 -0.13 -3.21 -18.49
N PRO A 43 -1.01 -2.74 -19.40
CA PRO A 43 -1.91 -3.63 -20.14
C PRO A 43 -1.14 -4.61 -21.02
N LYS A 44 -1.69 -5.81 -21.21
CA LYS A 44 -1.21 -6.73 -22.25
C LYS A 44 -1.43 -6.15 -23.65
N PRO A 45 -0.64 -6.54 -24.66
CA PRO A 45 -0.84 -6.07 -26.03
C PRO A 45 -2.27 -6.30 -26.54
N GLY A 46 -2.92 -5.24 -27.01
CA GLY A 46 -4.29 -5.30 -27.54
C GLY A 46 -5.40 -5.36 -26.48
N VAL A 47 -5.07 -5.30 -25.19
CA VAL A 47 -6.03 -5.20 -24.10
C VAL A 47 -6.22 -3.72 -23.73
N ASP A 48 -7.48 -3.28 -23.71
CA ASP A 48 -7.86 -1.99 -23.15
C ASP A 48 -8.11 -2.15 -21.64
N VAL A 49 -7.51 -1.30 -20.83
CA VAL A 49 -7.64 -1.31 -19.36
C VAL A 49 -8.37 -0.06 -18.92
N LYS A 50 -9.45 -0.24 -18.17
CA LYS A 50 -10.32 0.81 -17.66
C LYS A 50 -10.27 0.86 -16.14
N GLU A 51 -10.65 2.00 -15.56
CA GLU A 51 -10.74 2.14 -14.10
C GLU A 51 -11.69 1.10 -13.49
N GLU A 52 -12.76 0.74 -14.22
CA GLU A 52 -13.77 -0.25 -13.80
C GLU A 52 -13.19 -1.64 -13.60
N ASP A 53 -12.13 -2.02 -14.34
CA ASP A 53 -11.49 -3.33 -14.23
C ASP A 53 -10.84 -3.55 -12.86
N PHE A 54 -10.45 -2.47 -12.17
CA PHE A 54 -9.75 -2.50 -10.90
C PHE A 54 -10.52 -1.84 -9.75
N LYS A 55 -11.78 -1.46 -10.00
CA LYS A 55 -12.61 -0.76 -9.02
C LYS A 55 -12.84 -1.61 -7.77
N ALA A 56 -13.17 -2.90 -7.94
CA ALA A 56 -13.39 -3.82 -6.83
C ALA A 56 -12.14 -3.95 -5.95
N ALA A 57 -10.97 -4.20 -6.55
CA ALA A 57 -9.70 -4.28 -5.84
C ALA A 57 -9.36 -2.98 -5.09
N ARG A 58 -9.66 -1.82 -5.69
CA ARG A 58 -9.48 -0.52 -5.03
C ARG A 58 -10.43 -0.35 -3.83
N GLU A 59 -11.69 -0.72 -3.97
CA GLU A 59 -12.69 -0.63 -2.91
C GLU A 59 -12.36 -1.57 -1.74
N GLU A 60 -11.89 -2.78 -2.05
CA GLU A 60 -11.39 -3.74 -1.05
C GLU A 60 -10.18 -3.18 -0.30
N GLY A 61 -9.19 -2.63 -1.01
CA GLY A 61 -8.03 -1.99 -0.37
C GLY A 61 -8.42 -0.82 0.55
N LEU A 62 -9.43 -0.04 0.16
CA LEU A 62 -9.97 1.04 1.01
C LEU A 62 -10.71 0.50 2.23
N ALA A 63 -11.44 -0.62 2.10
CA ALA A 63 -12.11 -1.26 3.22
C ALA A 63 -11.10 -1.81 4.24
N LEU A 64 -10.05 -2.48 3.76
CA LEU A 64 -8.94 -2.97 4.60
C LEU A 64 -8.25 -1.82 5.33
N LEU A 65 -7.95 -0.71 4.63
CA LEU A 65 -7.33 0.46 5.26
C LEU A 65 -8.18 1.02 6.41
N LYS A 66 -9.51 1.07 6.25
CA LYS A 66 -10.42 1.55 7.31
C LYS A 66 -10.43 0.62 8.53
N VAL A 67 -10.38 -0.69 8.32
CA VAL A 67 -10.31 -1.66 9.42
C VAL A 67 -9.01 -1.52 10.19
N VAL A 68 -7.88 -1.41 9.47
CA VAL A 68 -6.56 -1.20 10.08
C VAL A 68 -6.52 0.13 10.84
N ASP A 69 -7.03 1.21 10.26
CA ASP A 69 -7.10 2.53 10.91
C ASP A 69 -7.91 2.48 12.21
N ALA A 70 -9.12 1.89 12.18
CA ALA A 70 -9.94 1.72 13.36
C ALA A 70 -9.25 0.88 14.45
N TYR A 71 -8.54 -0.18 14.06
CA TYR A 71 -7.77 -1.00 15.00
C TYR A 71 -6.64 -0.20 15.65
N LEU A 72 -5.84 0.54 14.87
CA LEU A 72 -4.73 1.33 15.40
C LEU A 72 -5.20 2.48 16.31
N VAL A 73 -6.36 3.08 16.01
CA VAL A 73 -6.99 4.08 16.88
C VAL A 73 -7.42 3.47 18.22
N ALA A 74 -7.93 2.23 18.22
CA ALA A 74 -8.35 1.54 19.43
C ALA A 74 -7.19 0.94 20.24
N ASN A 75 -6.04 0.71 19.62
CA ASN A 75 -4.86 0.09 20.22
C ASN A 75 -3.62 0.98 20.00
N PRO A 76 -3.51 2.12 20.69
CA PRO A 76 -2.48 3.14 20.43
C PRO A 76 -1.05 2.66 20.69
N GLU A 77 -0.85 1.59 21.45
CA GLU A 77 0.42 0.91 21.65
C GLU A 77 0.81 -0.03 20.50
N ALA A 78 -0.15 -0.45 19.68
CA ALA A 78 0.12 -1.32 18.54
C ALA A 78 0.93 -0.52 17.50
N TYR A 79 2.11 -1.06 17.16
CA TYR A 79 3.07 -0.40 16.26
C TYR A 79 3.59 0.97 16.74
N ALA A 80 3.26 1.41 17.96
CA ALA A 80 3.98 2.50 18.61
C ALA A 80 5.40 2.00 18.86
N SER A 81 6.37 2.59 18.17
CA SER A 81 7.76 2.18 18.31
C SER A 81 8.26 2.52 19.71
N SER A 82 8.24 1.54 20.63
CA SER A 82 9.15 1.55 21.78
C SER A 82 10.56 1.25 21.26
N GLY A 83 11.21 2.24 20.66
CA GLY A 83 12.67 2.27 20.49
C GLY A 83 13.31 1.39 19.40
N LEU A 84 12.57 0.83 18.44
CA LEU A 84 13.19 0.15 17.29
C LEU A 84 12.86 0.86 15.98
N ILE A 85 13.80 1.70 15.54
CA ILE A 85 13.80 2.29 14.21
C ILE A 85 14.13 1.16 13.24
N TYR A 86 13.14 0.64 12.52
CA TYR A 86 13.39 -0.18 11.34
C TYR A 86 13.95 0.73 10.23
N ARG A 87 15.25 1.03 10.30
CA ARG A 87 16.02 1.46 9.13
C ARG A 87 16.40 0.18 8.38
N GLU A 88 16.31 0.24 7.06
CA GLU A 88 16.69 -0.80 6.09
C GLU A 88 17.81 -1.75 6.54
N PRO A 89 17.86 -3.02 6.04
CA PRO A 89 18.78 -4.03 6.51
C PRO A 89 20.22 -3.67 6.15
N LYS A 90 20.87 -2.89 7.02
CA LYS A 90 22.31 -2.83 7.16
C LYS A 90 22.61 -3.05 8.62
N LEU A 91 22.77 -4.32 8.95
CA LEU A 91 23.37 -4.79 10.19
C LEU A 91 24.73 -4.11 10.33
N TYR A 92 24.84 -3.15 11.24
CA TYR A 92 26.14 -2.72 11.76
C TYR A 92 26.12 -2.96 13.26
N ILE A 93 26.83 -4.01 13.68
CA ILE A 93 27.23 -4.22 15.07
C ILE A 93 28.29 -3.16 15.36
N ILE A 94 28.04 -2.27 16.31
CA ILE A 94 29.10 -1.47 16.92
C ILE A 94 29.28 -2.03 18.33
N THR A 95 30.50 -2.51 18.59
CA THR A 95 30.97 -3.02 19.90
C THR A 95 30.98 -1.94 20.96
#